data_AF-A0A9E4ZJE2-F1
#
_entry.id   AF-A0A9E4ZJE2-F1
#
_cell.length_a   1.000
_cell.length_b   1.000
_cell.length_c   1.000
_cell.angle_alpha   90.00
_cell.angle_beta   90.00
_cell.angle_gamma   90.00
#
_symmetry.space_group_name_H-M   'P 1'
#
loop_
_entity.id
_entity.type
_entity.pdbx_description
1 polymer ?
#
loop_
_entity_poly.entity_id
_entity_poly.type
_entity_poly.pdbx_seq_one_letter_code
_entity_poly.pdbx_strand_id
1 'polypeptide(L)'
;MMPELGILSGTSAGGLIVHVEGERCRISPADVRALIFSGRPAPVVRERVRRASGTVMGEVTIEGYAALNAAGKAVVIRTREGTWIVPLVSLRRVACGEATSAPLFSEVQV
;
A
#
# COMPACT_ATOMS: atom_id res chain seq x y z
N MET A 1 15.12 16.17 6.85
CA MET A 1 15.20 14.75 6.44
C MET A 1 14.43 14.62 5.16
N MET A 2 15.06 14.12 4.08
CA MET A 2 14.33 13.83 2.84
C MET A 2 13.48 12.57 3.10
N PRO A 3 12.18 12.56 2.80
CA PRO A 3 11.39 11.34 2.94
C PRO A 3 11.95 10.27 1.99
N GLU A 4 12.08 9.03 2.47
CA GLU A 4 12.52 7.95 1.59
C GLU A 4 11.47 7.71 0.50
N LEU A 5 11.94 7.45 -0.73
CA LEU A 5 11.07 6.99 -1.80
C LEU A 5 10.52 5.62 -1.39
N GLY A 6 9.21 5.53 -1.20
CA GLY A 6 8.55 4.26 -0.98
C GLY A 6 8.49 3.44 -2.28
N ILE A 7 8.22 2.14 -2.17
CA ILE A 7 8.08 1.24 -3.32
C ILE A 7 6.74 0.50 -3.20
N LEU A 8 6.00 0.50 -4.30
CA LEU A 8 4.82 -0.35 -4.50
C LEU A 8 5.21 -1.55 -5.35
N SER A 9 4.94 -2.77 -4.87
CA SER A 9 5.25 -4.01 -5.60
C SER A 9 4.01 -4.89 -5.73
N GLY A 10 3.90 -5.63 -6.83
CA GLY A 10 2.81 -6.56 -7.07
C GLY A 10 3.00 -7.87 -6.30
N THR A 11 1.89 -8.56 -6.00
CA THR A 11 1.91 -9.97 -5.61
C THR A 11 1.42 -10.85 -6.76
N SER A 12 1.80 -12.13 -6.77
CA SER A 12 1.32 -13.10 -7.76
C SER A 12 -0.20 -13.27 -7.76
N ALA A 13 -0.87 -12.94 -6.66
CA ALA A 13 -2.33 -13.00 -6.52
C ALA A 13 -3.04 -11.71 -6.96
N GLY A 14 -2.33 -10.69 -7.45
CA GLY A 14 -2.90 -9.39 -7.83
C GLY A 14 -3.15 -8.43 -6.65
N GLY A 15 -2.55 -8.72 -5.49
CA GLY A 15 -2.48 -7.80 -4.37
C GLY A 15 -1.29 -6.86 -4.49
N LEU A 16 -1.13 -5.95 -3.52
CA LEU A 16 -0.03 -5.00 -3.49
C LEU A 16 0.75 -5.11 -2.17
N ILE A 17 2.05 -4.87 -2.27
CA ILE A 17 2.94 -4.67 -1.13
C ILE A 17 3.41 -3.22 -1.17
N VAL A 18 3.25 -2.53 -0.04
CA VAL A 18 3.66 -1.13 0.16
C VAL A 18 4.88 -1.13 1.07
N HIS A 19 6.02 -0.70 0.54
CA HIS A 19 7.27 -0.52 1.27
C HIS A 19 7.51 0.97 1.53
N VAL A 20 7.46 1.40 2.79
CA VAL A 20 7.64 2.81 3.19
C VAL A 20 8.35 2.89 4.53
N GLU A 21 9.37 3.73 4.69
CA GLU A 21 10.06 4.00 5.97
C GLU A 21 10.42 2.71 6.75
N GLY A 22 10.98 1.70 6.05
CA GLY A 22 11.33 0.39 6.64
C GLY A 22 10.15 -0.54 6.97
N GLU A 23 8.91 -0.11 6.77
CA GLU A 23 7.70 -0.90 6.97
C GLU A 23 7.27 -1.61 5.68
N ARG A 24 6.71 -2.82 5.84
CA ARG A 24 6.14 -3.62 4.74
C ARG A 24 4.67 -3.88 5.02
N CYS A 25 3.81 -3.15 4.34
CA CYS A 25 2.36 -3.27 4.41
C CYS A 25 1.80 -3.97 3.16
N ARG A 26 0.53 -4.36 3.21
CA ARG A 26 -0.17 -5.09 2.16
C ARG A 26 -1.55 -4.50 1.91
N ILE A 27 -2.01 -4.64 0.67
CA ILE A 27 -3.41 -4.44 0.27
C ILE A 27 -3.85 -5.72 -0.42
N SER A 28 -4.98 -6.29 0.00
CA SER A 28 -5.45 -7.58 -0.51
C SER A 28 -5.84 -7.49 -2.00
N PRO A 29 -5.81 -8.59 -2.77
CA PRO A 29 -6.26 -8.57 -4.16
C PRO A 29 -7.70 -8.08 -4.33
N ALA A 30 -8.58 -8.41 -3.39
CA ALA A 30 -9.98 -7.98 -3.40
C ALA A 30 -10.09 -6.47 -3.21
N ASP A 31 -9.33 -5.92 -2.26
CA ASP A 31 -9.32 -4.48 -1.98
C ASP A 31 -8.66 -3.68 -3.10
N VAL A 32 -7.58 -4.20 -3.70
CA VAL A 32 -6.93 -3.61 -4.89
C VAL A 32 -7.93 -3.54 -6.04
N ARG A 33 -8.69 -4.61 -6.29
CA ARG A 33 -9.74 -4.64 -7.31
C ARG A 33 -10.82 -3.61 -7.01
N ALA A 34 -11.32 -3.56 -5.77
CA ALA A 34 -12.33 -2.58 -5.37
C ALA A 34 -11.82 -1.14 -5.53
N LEU A 35 -10.58 -0.86 -5.15
CA LEU A 35 -9.94 0.44 -5.32
C LEU A 35 -9.81 0.84 -6.79
N ILE A 36 -9.33 -0.06 -7.65
CA ILE A 36 -9.08 0.22 -9.07
C ILE A 36 -10.37 0.42 -9.89
N PHE A 37 -11.39 -0.41 -9.63
CA PHE A 37 -12.59 -0.47 -10.47
C PHE A 37 -13.79 0.28 -9.89
N SER A 38 -13.88 0.42 -8.58
CA SER A 38 -15.00 1.10 -7.90
C SER A 38 -14.58 2.32 -7.09
N GLY A 39 -13.29 2.67 -7.06
CA GLY A 39 -12.77 3.79 -6.29
C GLY A 39 -12.95 3.65 -4.78
N ARG A 40 -13.28 2.46 -4.30
CA ARG A 40 -13.52 2.20 -2.87
C ARG A 40 -12.19 2.25 -2.11
N PRO A 41 -12.11 3.00 -1.00
CA PRO A 41 -10.94 2.97 -0.14
C PRO A 41 -10.62 1.55 0.31
N ALA A 42 -9.33 1.24 0.33
CA ALA A 42 -8.79 -0.08 0.66
C ALA A 42 -7.98 0.00 1.97
N PRO A 43 -8.14 -0.95 2.90
CA PRO A 43 -7.30 -1.01 4.09
C PRO A 43 -5.85 -1.33 3.71
N VAL A 44 -4.90 -0.68 4.39
CA VAL A 44 -3.48 -1.00 4.34
C VAL A 44 -3.15 -1.77 5.61
N VAL A 45 -2.78 -3.04 5.47
CA VAL A 45 -2.58 -3.94 6.61
C VAL A 45 -1.12 -4.35 6.75
N ARG A 46 -0.69 -4.68 7.97
CA ARG A 46 0.64 -5.23 8.25
C ARG A 46 0.51 -6.53 9.01
N GLU A 47 1.30 -7.51 8.61
CA GLU A 47 1.51 -8.72 9.40
C GLU A 47 2.62 -8.46 10.41
N ARG A 48 2.30 -8.61 11.69
CA ARG A 48 3.24 -8.58 12.80
C ARG A 48 3.35 -9.97 13.40
N VAL A 49 4.57 -10.40 13.66
CA VAL A 49 4.80 -11.62 14.43
C VAL A 49 4.78 -11.24 15.91
N ARG A 50 3.78 -11.70 16.65
CA ARG A 50 3.81 -11.69 18.11
C ARG A 50 4.25 -13.05 18.62
N ARG A 51 5.13 -13.05 19.62
CA ARG A 51 5.44 -14.26 20.39
C ARG A 51 4.73 -14.13 21.72
N ALA A 52 3.71 -14.94 21.95
CA ALA A 52 3.04 -15.06 23.23
C ALA A 52 3.25 -16.49 23.75
N SER A 53 3.74 -16.62 24.99
CA SER A 53 3.93 -17.91 25.67
C SER A 53 4.62 -18.99 24.82
N GLY A 54 5.68 -18.64 24.11
CA GLY A 54 6.46 -19.57 23.26
C GLY A 54 5.85 -19.91 21.90
N THR A 55 4.64 -19.43 21.59
CA THR A 55 3.97 -19.63 20.30
C THR A 55 4.11 -18.40 19.42
N VAL A 56 4.51 -18.60 18.17
CA VAL A 56 4.54 -17.56 17.12
C VAL A 56 3.12 -17.36 16.58
N MET A 57 2.51 -16.23 16.89
CA MET A 57 1.19 -15.83 16.39
C MET A 57 1.37 -14.69 15.38
N GLY A 58 0.85 -14.87 14.17
CA GLY A 58 0.70 -13.77 13.21
C GLY A 58 -0.49 -12.90 13.61
N GLU A 59 -0.26 -11.62 13.86
CA GLU A 59 -1.29 -10.61 14.05
C GLU A 59 -1.36 -9.74 12.80
N VAL A 60 -2.57 -9.53 12.26
CA VAL A 60 -2.80 -8.58 11.17
C VAL A 60 -3.40 -7.31 11.75
N THR A 61 -2.70 -6.19 11.58
CA THR A 61 -3.14 -4.86 12.02
C THR A 61 -3.45 -3.96 10.83
N ILE A 62 -4.47 -3.10 10.96
CA ILE A 62 -4.73 -2.05 9.98
C ILE A 62 -3.83 -0.86 10.33
N GLU A 63 -2.94 -0.51 9.40
CA GLU A 63 -1.94 0.56 9.58
C GLU A 63 -2.36 1.87 8.90
N GLY A 64 -3.43 1.82 8.09
CA GLY A 64 -3.99 2.97 7.40
C GLY A 64 -4.88 2.57 6.22
N TYR A 65 -4.92 3.40 5.19
CA TYR A 65 -5.78 3.19 4.02
C TYR A 65 -5.19 3.74 2.72
N ALA A 66 -5.65 3.19 1.61
CA ALA A 66 -5.39 3.68 0.26
C ALA A 66 -6.71 4.15 -0.37
N ALA A 67 -6.72 5.34 -0.97
CA ALA A 67 -7.90 5.89 -1.62
C ALA A 67 -7.50 6.68 -2.87
N LEU A 68 -8.41 6.79 -3.84
CA LEU A 68 -8.20 7.71 -4.96
C LEU A 68 -8.23 9.15 -4.46
N ASN A 69 -7.38 10.00 -5.04
CA ASN A 69 -7.52 11.44 -4.88
C ASN A 69 -8.79 11.95 -5.56
N ALA A 70 -9.18 13.18 -5.27
CA ALA A 70 -10.40 13.79 -5.82
C ALA A 70 -10.46 13.78 -7.36
N ALA A 71 -9.30 13.88 -8.04
CA ALA A 71 -9.22 13.83 -9.50
C ALA A 71 -9.33 12.41 -10.08
N GLY A 72 -9.29 11.37 -9.26
CA GLY A 72 -9.29 9.97 -9.69
C GLY A 72 -8.05 9.57 -10.51
N LYS A 73 -6.95 10.33 -10.39
CA LYS A 73 -5.71 10.13 -11.18
C LYS A 73 -4.58 9.49 -10.38
N ALA A 74 -4.66 9.55 -9.05
CA ALA A 74 -3.64 9.00 -8.18
C ALA A 74 -4.29 8.31 -6.97
N VAL A 75 -3.59 7.33 -6.42
CA VAL A 75 -3.92 6.70 -5.15
C VAL A 75 -3.05 7.34 -4.07
N VAL A 76 -3.71 7.87 -3.05
CA VAL A 76 -3.10 8.34 -1.80
C VAL A 76 -3.11 7.18 -0.83
N ILE A 77 -1.93 6.84 -0.32
CA ILE A 77 -1.71 5.80 0.69
C ILE A 77 -1.33 6.52 1.98
N ARG A 78 -2.21 6.47 2.97
CA ARG A 78 -1.95 6.99 4.31
C ARG A 78 -1.65 5.84 5.25
N THR A 79 -0.55 5.96 5.99
CA THR A 79 -0.23 5.08 7.12
C THR A 79 0.07 5.95 8.33
N ARG A 80 0.29 5.33 9.50
CA ARG A 80 0.81 6.07 10.66
C ARG A 80 2.17 6.74 10.44
N GLU A 81 2.96 6.26 9.49
CA GLU A 81 4.31 6.76 9.22
C GLU A 81 4.30 7.95 8.25
N GLY A 82 3.18 8.19 7.54
CA GLY A 82 3.09 9.31 6.60
C GLY A 82 2.04 9.13 5.51
N THR A 83 2.16 9.98 4.49
CA THR A 83 1.30 9.96 3.31
C THR A 83 2.15 9.87 2.05
N TRP A 84 1.80 8.92 1.19
CA TRP A 84 2.43 8.71 -0.10
C TRP A 84 1.40 8.74 -1.22
N ILE A 85 1.84 9.05 -2.43
CA ILE A 85 1.03 9.08 -3.63
C ILE A 85 1.67 8.23 -4.73
N VAL A 86 0.83 7.57 -5.52
CA VAL A 86 1.21 6.86 -6.74
C VAL A 86 0.20 7.13 -7.85
N PRO A 87 0.63 7.40 -9.09
CA PRO A 87 -0.29 7.51 -10.21
C PRO A 87 -1.12 6.23 -10.36
N LEU A 88 -2.44 6.37 -10.58
CA LEU A 88 -3.35 5.24 -10.72
C LEU A 88 -2.91 4.31 -11.86
N VAL A 89 -2.37 4.87 -12.95
CA VAL A 89 -1.82 4.09 -14.06
C VAL A 89 -0.66 3.20 -13.60
N SER A 90 0.27 3.73 -12.81
CA SER A 90 1.41 2.94 -12.30
C SER A 90 0.94 1.85 -11.35
N LEU A 91 0.00 2.15 -10.44
CA LEU A 91 -0.59 1.16 -9.55
C LEU A 91 -1.31 0.05 -10.33
N ARG A 92 -2.08 0.39 -11.37
CA ARG A 92 -2.76 -0.59 -12.23
C ARG A 92 -1.76 -1.50 -12.93
N ARG A 93 -0.69 -0.95 -13.51
CA ARG A 93 0.35 -1.75 -14.16
C ARG A 93 0.98 -2.75 -13.18
N VAL A 94 1.23 -2.32 -11.95
CA VAL A 94 1.76 -3.22 -10.90
C VAL A 94 0.74 -4.27 -10.49
N ALA A 95 -0.51 -3.88 -10.22
CA ALA A 95 -1.57 -4.79 -9.79
C ALA A 95 -1.95 -5.83 -10.87
N CYS A 96 -1.86 -5.46 -12.16
CA CYS A 96 -2.12 -6.33 -13.30
C CYS A 96 -0.89 -7.16 -13.73
N GLY A 97 0.27 -6.97 -13.09
CA GLY A 97 1.51 -7.68 -13.45
C GLY A 97 2.21 -7.17 -14.70
N GLU A 98 1.82 -6.01 -15.24
CA GLU A 98 2.50 -5.34 -16.37
C GLU A 98 3.79 -4.62 -15.94
N ALA A 99 3.97 -4.42 -14.63
CA ALA A 99 5.18 -3.89 -14.02
C ALA A 99 5.46 -4.61 -12.70
N THR A 100 6.73 -4.86 -12.38
CA THR A 100 7.12 -5.48 -11.11
C THR A 100 6.87 -4.56 -9.92
N SER A 101 7.14 -3.26 -10.10
CA SER A 101 7.03 -2.25 -9.06
C SER A 101 6.86 -0.84 -9.63
N ALA A 102 6.51 0.11 -8.76
CA ALA A 102 6.44 1.54 -9.04
C ALA A 102 6.92 2.35 -7.82
N PRO A 103 7.52 3.54 -8.03
CA PRO A 103 7.88 4.43 -6.93
C PRO A 103 6.64 5.02 -6.27
N LEU A 104 6.71 5.19 -4.95
CA LEU A 104 5.80 6.00 -4.15
C LEU A 104 6.48 7.34 -3.84
N PHE A 105 5.74 8.41 -4.02
CA PHE A 105 6.23 9.76 -3.72
C PHE A 105 5.64 10.21 -2.39
N SER A 106 6.48 10.66 -1.47
CA SER A 106 6.00 11.24 -0.22
C SER A 106 5.31 12.58 -0.50
N GLU A 107 4.13 12.79 0.08
CA GLU A 107 3.55 14.13 0.16
C GLU A 107 4.28 14.87 1.28
N VAL A 108 5.28 15.69 0.92
CA VAL A 108 5.91 16.61 1.87
C VAL A 108 4.84 17.62 2.30
N GLN A 109 4.42 17.58 3.57
CA GLN A 109 3.78 18.75 4.18
C GLN A 109 4.85 19.84 4.33
N VAL A 110 4.73 20.88 3.52
CA VAL A 110 5.45 22.15 3.68
C VAL A 110 4.74 22.99 4.71
#